data_AF-A0A3E0G5G4-F1
#
_entry.id   AF-A0A3E0G5G4-F1
#
_cell.length_a   1.000
_cell.length_b   1.000
_cell.length_c   1.000
_cell.angle_alpha   90.00
_cell.angle_beta   90.00
_cell.angle_gamma   90.00
#
_symmetry.space_group_name_H-M   'P 1'
#
loop_
_entity.id
_entity.type
_entity.pdbx_description
1 polymer ?
#
loop_
_entity_poly.entity_id
_entity_poly.type
_entity_poly.pdbx_seq_one_letter_code
_entity_poly.pdbx_strand_id
1 'polypeptide(L)'
;MPQLRPMTSPPANPFAEPLPDSAAGSVAEVHSALVQTAADGGDPRHAEQLVIVLDHLGIRAWRRAAMSLVEYCLSWGQWPPGEAGARAYEAENGLPDPQVPCRALLGSAMVAYFRGGRGGARAVLVAAEPEVLKGMVRLLFVVAAGSGGALSEEQIARLMATVCKGVL
;
A
#
# COMPACT_ATOMS: atom_id res chain seq x y z
N MET A 1 -10.34 -7.05 31.77
CA MET A 1 -9.63 -6.28 30.73
C MET A 1 -9.23 -7.26 29.63
N PRO A 2 -9.62 -7.05 28.36
CA PRO A 2 -9.13 -7.90 27.28
C PRO A 2 -7.62 -7.70 27.16
N GLN A 3 -6.85 -8.79 27.33
CA GLN A 3 -5.40 -8.78 27.16
C GLN A 3 -5.10 -8.61 25.67
N LEU A 4 -4.43 -7.51 25.31
CA LEU A 4 -3.81 -7.35 24.00
C LEU A 4 -2.76 -8.45 23.85
N ARG A 5 -2.90 -9.30 22.83
CA ARG A 5 -1.90 -10.33 22.54
C ARG A 5 -0.56 -9.64 22.25
N PRO A 6 0.57 -10.18 22.73
CA PRO A 6 1.88 -9.64 22.39
C PRO A 6 2.00 -9.59 20.88
N MET A 7 2.44 -8.42 20.36
CA MET A 7 2.78 -8.24 18.96
C MET A 7 3.77 -9.33 18.57
N THR A 8 3.28 -10.35 17.86
CA THR A 8 4.15 -11.25 17.12
C THR A 8 4.92 -10.40 16.12
N SER A 9 6.20 -10.72 15.93
CA SER A 9 7.06 -10.11 14.91
C SER A 9 6.28 -9.86 13.61
N PRO A 10 6.62 -8.80 12.83
CA PRO A 10 6.05 -8.62 11.50
C PRO A 10 6.07 -9.97 10.78
N PRO A 11 5.00 -10.35 10.05
CA PRO A 11 5.02 -11.59 9.28
C PRO A 11 6.34 -11.68 8.50
N ALA A 12 6.96 -12.86 8.49
CA ALA A 12 8.13 -13.13 7.66
C ALA A 12 7.90 -12.54 6.28
N ASN A 13 8.88 -11.81 5.71
CA ASN A 13 8.77 -11.02 4.48
C ASN A 13 7.62 -11.54 3.62
N PRO A 14 6.45 -10.87 3.59
CA PRO A 14 5.25 -11.50 3.05
C PRO A 14 5.30 -11.61 1.51
N PHE A 15 6.38 -11.11 0.90
CA PHE A 15 6.70 -11.30 -0.51
C PHE A 15 7.60 -12.52 -0.77
N ALA A 16 7.97 -13.27 0.27
CA ALA A 16 8.73 -14.52 0.13
C ALA A 16 7.83 -15.68 -0.33
N GLU A 17 6.52 -15.58 -0.15
CA GLU A 17 5.56 -16.57 -0.63
C GLU A 17 5.03 -16.17 -2.02
N PRO A 18 4.95 -17.13 -2.97
CA PRO A 18 4.44 -16.85 -4.30
C PRO A 18 2.96 -16.44 -4.24
N LEU A 19 2.60 -15.39 -4.99
CA LEU A 19 1.20 -15.01 -5.17
C LEU A 19 0.39 -16.17 -5.75
N PRO A 20 -0.86 -16.38 -5.32
CA PRO A 20 -1.74 -17.35 -5.95
C PRO A 20 -1.96 -17.03 -7.43
N ASP A 21 -2.02 -18.05 -8.29
CA ASP A 21 -2.10 -17.97 -9.77
C ASP A 21 -3.20 -17.04 -10.32
N SER A 22 -4.19 -16.69 -9.50
CA SER A 22 -5.23 -15.70 -9.83
C SER A 22 -4.76 -14.23 -9.87
N ALA A 23 -3.50 -13.95 -9.50
CA ALA A 23 -2.91 -12.60 -9.44
C ALA A 23 -2.34 -12.09 -10.78
N ALA A 24 -2.88 -12.54 -11.92
CA ALA A 24 -2.39 -12.16 -13.24
C ALA A 24 -2.53 -10.64 -13.51
N GLY A 25 -1.45 -10.04 -14.03
CA GLY A 25 -1.36 -8.62 -14.39
C GLY A 25 -0.67 -7.76 -13.32
N SER A 26 -1.12 -6.52 -13.15
CA SER A 26 -0.49 -5.50 -12.30
C SER A 26 -0.22 -5.89 -10.83
N VAL A 27 -0.83 -6.98 -10.32
CA VAL A 27 -0.56 -7.49 -8.97
C VAL A 27 0.77 -8.24 -8.91
N ALA A 28 1.05 -9.09 -9.91
CA ALA A 28 2.32 -9.77 -10.06
C ALA A 28 3.48 -8.77 -10.26
N GLU A 29 3.27 -7.70 -11.03
CA GLU A 29 4.26 -6.64 -11.24
C GLU A 29 4.60 -5.91 -9.93
N VAL A 30 3.59 -5.54 -9.15
CA VAL A 30 3.79 -4.90 -7.84
C VAL A 30 4.58 -5.81 -6.90
N HIS A 31 4.21 -7.10 -6.84
CA HIS A 31 4.90 -8.07 -5.99
C HIS A 31 6.34 -8.30 -6.44
N SER A 32 6.56 -8.50 -7.74
CA SER A 32 7.90 -8.66 -8.31
C SER A 32 8.79 -7.48 -7.97
N ALA A 33 8.29 -6.26 -8.17
CA ALA A 33 9.02 -5.04 -7.85
C ALA A 33 9.33 -4.93 -6.35
N LEU A 34 8.40 -5.29 -5.46
CA LEU A 34 8.63 -5.27 -4.01
C LEU A 34 9.72 -6.27 -3.58
N VAL A 35 9.69 -7.50 -4.12
CA VAL A 35 10.73 -8.52 -3.86
C VAL A 35 12.10 -8.01 -4.31
N GLN A 36 12.19 -7.47 -5.52
CA GLN A 36 13.44 -6.98 -6.10
C GLN A 36 13.98 -5.76 -5.34
N THR A 37 13.12 -4.80 -4.96
CA THR A 37 13.50 -3.66 -4.13
C THR A 37 14.06 -4.10 -2.78
N ALA A 38 13.43 -5.08 -2.13
CA ALA A 38 13.93 -5.60 -0.85
C ALA A 38 15.27 -6.34 -1.01
N ALA A 39 15.40 -7.20 -2.04
CA ALA A 39 16.62 -7.96 -2.32
C ALA A 39 17.82 -7.06 -2.66
N ASP A 40 17.57 -5.97 -3.40
CA ASP A 40 18.62 -5.04 -3.85
C ASP A 40 18.79 -3.84 -2.91
N GLY A 41 18.42 -3.97 -1.63
CA GLY A 41 18.72 -2.98 -0.60
C GLY A 41 18.07 -1.61 -0.83
N GLY A 42 16.85 -1.59 -1.36
CA GLY A 42 16.07 -0.39 -1.60
C GLY A 42 16.49 0.36 -2.85
N ASP A 43 16.86 -0.37 -3.92
CA ASP A 43 17.14 0.23 -5.23
C ASP A 43 15.86 0.84 -5.83
N PRO A 44 15.82 2.16 -6.09
CA PRO A 44 14.64 2.84 -6.62
C PRO A 44 14.30 2.43 -8.06
N ARG A 45 15.21 1.82 -8.83
CA ARG A 45 14.98 1.44 -10.23
C ARG A 45 13.81 0.46 -10.39
N HIS A 46 13.60 -0.43 -9.43
CA HIS A 46 12.48 -1.38 -9.45
C HIS A 46 11.13 -0.68 -9.28
N ALA A 47 11.07 0.35 -8.44
CA ALA A 47 9.88 1.18 -8.29
C ALA A 47 9.61 2.01 -9.55
N GLU A 48 10.66 2.55 -10.19
CA GLU A 48 10.55 3.29 -11.45
C GLU A 48 10.05 2.40 -12.60
N GLN A 49 10.59 1.18 -12.71
CA GLN A 49 10.13 0.18 -13.68
C GLN A 49 8.66 -0.17 -13.47
N LEU A 50 8.23 -0.37 -12.21
CA LEU A 50 6.82 -0.58 -11.89
C LEU A 50 5.95 0.59 -12.39
N VAL A 51 6.36 1.84 -12.16
CA VAL A 51 5.62 3.02 -12.64
C VAL A 51 5.48 2.99 -14.17
N ILE A 52 6.56 2.71 -14.90
CA ILE A 52 6.55 2.63 -16.38
C ILE A 52 5.58 1.55 -16.86
N VAL A 53 5.62 0.36 -16.24
CA VAL A 53 4.73 -0.76 -16.58
C VAL A 53 3.27 -0.41 -16.30
N LEU A 54 2.97 0.17 -15.14
CA LEU A 54 1.59 0.56 -14.79
C LEU A 54 1.06 1.67 -15.71
N ASP A 55 1.90 2.62 -16.12
CA ASP A 55 1.51 3.64 -17.09
C ASP A 55 1.22 3.03 -18.47
N HIS A 56 2.02 2.06 -18.93
CA HIS A 56 1.78 1.35 -20.19
C HIS A 56 0.46 0.55 -20.16
N LEU A 57 0.14 -0.07 -19.02
CA LEU A 57 -1.11 -0.83 -18.83
C LEU A 57 -2.33 0.06 -18.53
N GLY A 58 -2.11 1.36 -18.30
CA GLY A 58 -3.13 2.36 -18.08
C GLY A 58 -3.79 2.33 -16.70
N ILE A 59 -4.75 3.24 -16.49
CA ILE A 59 -5.31 3.55 -15.16
C ILE A 59 -5.97 2.35 -14.45
N ARG A 60 -6.42 1.34 -15.19
CA ARG A 60 -6.98 0.11 -14.60
C ARG A 60 -5.91 -0.67 -13.84
N ALA A 61 -4.67 -0.68 -14.31
CA ALA A 61 -3.54 -1.33 -13.63
C ALA A 61 -3.20 -0.61 -12.32
N TRP A 62 -3.12 0.73 -12.36
CA TRP A 62 -2.93 1.55 -11.16
C TRP A 62 -3.98 1.30 -10.08
N ARG A 63 -5.27 1.18 -10.43
CA ARG A 63 -6.34 0.87 -9.47
C ARG A 63 -6.21 -0.52 -8.86
N ARG A 64 -5.75 -1.50 -9.64
CA ARG A 64 -5.49 -2.86 -9.14
C ARG A 64 -4.27 -2.88 -8.22
N ALA A 65 -3.19 -2.21 -8.59
CA ALA A 65 -2.01 -2.03 -7.75
C ALA A 65 -2.37 -1.37 -6.41
N ALA A 66 -3.14 -0.28 -6.45
CA ALA A 66 -3.67 0.38 -5.26
C ALA A 66 -4.48 -0.57 -4.37
N MET A 67 -5.41 -1.35 -4.94
CA MET A 67 -6.20 -2.32 -4.18
C MET A 67 -5.31 -3.36 -3.49
N SER A 68 -4.35 -3.94 -4.22
CA SER A 68 -3.45 -4.95 -3.68
C SER A 68 -2.58 -4.39 -2.55
N LEU A 69 -2.08 -3.16 -2.69
CA LEU A 69 -1.30 -2.51 -1.64
C LEU A 69 -2.15 -2.14 -0.41
N VAL A 70 -3.41 -1.75 -0.60
CA VAL A 70 -4.37 -1.52 0.50
C VAL A 70 -4.66 -2.83 1.26
N GLU A 71 -5.00 -3.89 0.53
CA GLU A 71 -5.22 -5.23 1.11
C GLU A 71 -3.97 -5.73 1.85
N TYR A 72 -2.80 -5.43 1.30
CA TYR A 72 -1.51 -5.74 1.93
C TYR A 72 -1.30 -4.97 3.24
N CYS A 73 -1.50 -3.65 3.27
CA CYS A 73 -1.41 -2.87 4.51
C CYS A 73 -2.43 -3.31 5.57
N LEU A 74 -3.65 -3.69 5.14
CA LEU A 74 -4.67 -4.23 6.03
C LEU A 74 -4.25 -5.56 6.66
N SER A 75 -3.40 -6.35 6.00
CA SER A 75 -2.92 -7.62 6.55
C SER A 75 -1.98 -7.47 7.76
N TRP A 76 -1.40 -6.29 7.98
CA TRP A 76 -0.50 -6.04 9.10
C TRP A 76 -1.19 -5.65 10.40
N GLY A 77 -2.35 -5.00 10.33
CA GLY A 77 -3.02 -4.53 11.53
C GLY A 77 -4.14 -5.45 11.97
N GLN A 78 -4.37 -5.44 13.28
CA GLN A 78 -5.46 -6.17 13.90
C GLN A 78 -6.66 -5.24 14.11
N TRP A 79 -7.24 -4.75 13.02
CA TRP A 79 -8.44 -3.93 13.09
C TRP A 79 -9.68 -4.82 12.99
N PRO A 80 -10.70 -4.61 13.87
CA PRO A 80 -11.95 -5.36 13.76
C PRO A 80 -12.67 -5.01 12.43
N PRO A 81 -13.51 -5.90 11.87
CA PRO A 81 -14.25 -5.56 10.66
C PRO A 81 -15.34 -4.50 10.93
N GLY A 82 -15.85 -3.88 9.87
CA GLY A 82 -17.00 -2.96 9.96
C GLY A 82 -16.68 -1.62 10.59
N GLU A 83 -17.70 -0.98 11.15
CA GLU A 83 -17.60 0.38 11.74
C GLU A 83 -16.64 0.45 12.94
N ALA A 84 -16.39 -0.67 13.62
CA ALA A 84 -15.41 -0.74 14.69
C ALA A 84 -13.98 -0.59 14.15
N GLY A 85 -13.66 -1.20 13.01
CA GLY A 85 -12.35 -1.08 12.36
C GLY A 85 -12.10 0.30 11.80
N ALA A 86 -13.10 0.86 11.14
CA ALA A 86 -13.04 2.22 10.62
C ALA A 86 -12.68 3.22 11.73
N ARG A 87 -13.39 3.17 12.86
CA ARG A 87 -13.13 4.05 14.01
C ARG A 87 -11.77 3.79 14.66
N ALA A 88 -11.35 2.53 14.77
CA ALA A 88 -10.04 2.20 15.32
C ALA A 88 -8.90 2.75 14.44
N TYR A 89 -9.03 2.60 13.12
CA TYR A 89 -8.07 3.12 12.15
C TYR A 89 -8.00 4.65 12.20
N GLU A 90 -9.15 5.34 12.21
CA GLU A 90 -9.24 6.81 12.32
C GLU A 90 -8.67 7.32 13.64
N ALA A 91 -8.86 6.61 14.75
CA ALA A 91 -8.31 6.99 16.05
C ALA A 91 -6.78 6.89 16.10
N GLU A 92 -6.22 5.89 15.42
CA GLU A 92 -4.76 5.63 15.40
C GLU A 92 -4.03 6.52 14.39
N ASN A 93 -4.64 6.80 13.24
CA ASN A 93 -3.98 7.48 12.12
C ASN A 93 -4.48 8.93 11.92
N GLY A 94 -5.51 9.35 12.65
CA GLY A 94 -6.17 10.63 12.46
C GLY A 94 -7.12 10.64 11.26
N LEU A 95 -7.75 11.79 11.04
CA LEU A 95 -8.58 12.02 9.87
C LEU A 95 -7.71 12.24 8.62
N PRO A 96 -8.19 11.85 7.43
CA PRO A 96 -7.58 12.20 6.14
C PRO A 96 -7.18 13.68 6.08
N ASP A 97 -5.87 13.96 5.97
CA ASP A 97 -5.38 15.32 5.78
C ASP A 97 -5.51 15.74 4.30
N PRO A 98 -6.39 16.70 3.96
CA PRO A 98 -6.59 17.13 2.58
C PRO A 98 -5.36 17.83 1.98
N GLN A 99 -4.41 18.28 2.79
CA GLN A 99 -3.15 18.86 2.30
C GLN A 99 -2.21 17.82 1.71
N VAL A 100 -2.44 16.53 2.01
CA VAL A 100 -1.69 15.41 1.43
C VAL A 100 -2.69 14.45 0.74
N PRO A 101 -3.14 14.77 -0.49
CA PRO A 101 -4.26 14.08 -1.15
C PRO A 101 -4.09 12.56 -1.26
N CYS A 102 -2.87 12.08 -1.47
CA CYS A 102 -2.58 10.65 -1.57
C CYS A 102 -2.78 9.92 -0.23
N ARG A 103 -2.45 10.55 0.90
CA ARG A 103 -2.73 10.03 2.25
C ARG A 103 -4.22 10.09 2.56
N ALA A 104 -4.89 11.17 2.16
CA ALA A 104 -6.33 11.28 2.32
C ALA A 104 -7.10 10.19 1.54
N LEU A 105 -6.64 9.91 0.32
CA LEU A 105 -7.18 8.83 -0.50
C LEU A 105 -6.96 7.46 0.16
N LEU A 106 -5.76 7.20 0.70
CA LEU A 106 -5.48 5.96 1.44
C LEU A 106 -6.44 5.80 2.62
N GLY A 107 -6.56 6.81 3.48
CA GLY A 107 -7.47 6.74 4.64
C GLY A 107 -8.92 6.49 4.22
N SER A 108 -9.37 7.17 3.16
CA SER A 108 -10.71 6.97 2.59
C SER A 108 -10.91 5.54 2.06
N ALA A 109 -9.91 4.97 1.38
CA ALA A 109 -9.96 3.61 0.87
C ALA A 109 -9.98 2.57 2.01
N MET A 110 -9.18 2.77 3.07
CA MET A 110 -9.15 1.91 4.26
C MET A 110 -10.49 1.91 5.01
N VAL A 111 -11.03 3.10 5.28
CA VAL A 111 -12.34 3.25 5.94
C VAL A 111 -13.45 2.62 5.10
N ALA A 112 -13.46 2.85 3.79
CA ALA A 112 -14.41 2.23 2.88
C ALA A 112 -14.25 0.70 2.81
N TYR A 113 -13.01 0.19 2.94
CA TYR A 113 -12.75 -1.24 3.04
C TYR A 113 -13.37 -1.82 4.31
N PHE A 114 -13.19 -1.19 5.47
CA PHE A 114 -13.80 -1.67 6.71
C PHE A 114 -15.33 -1.71 6.63
N ARG A 115 -15.95 -0.68 6.04
CA ARG A 115 -17.41 -0.56 5.95
C ARG A 115 -18.06 -1.45 4.91
N GLY A 116 -17.44 -1.58 3.73
CA GLY A 116 -18.03 -2.22 2.55
C GLY A 116 -17.17 -3.31 1.93
N GLY A 117 -16.12 -3.76 2.62
CA GLY A 117 -15.12 -4.68 2.11
C GLY A 117 -14.42 -4.14 0.85
N ARG A 118 -13.90 -5.06 0.06
CA ARG A 118 -13.24 -4.78 -1.22
C ARG A 118 -14.09 -3.92 -2.17
N GLY A 119 -15.41 -4.07 -2.13
CA GLY A 119 -16.35 -3.28 -2.95
C GLY A 119 -16.34 -1.79 -2.59
N GLY A 120 -16.34 -1.48 -1.28
CA GLY A 120 -16.28 -0.11 -0.78
C GLY A 120 -14.98 0.60 -1.17
N ALA A 121 -13.84 -0.03 -0.90
CA ALA A 121 -12.53 0.50 -1.31
C ALA A 121 -12.44 0.70 -2.83
N ARG A 122 -12.98 -0.24 -3.62
CA ARG A 122 -12.97 -0.13 -5.09
C ARG A 122 -13.73 1.10 -5.58
N ALA A 123 -14.87 1.43 -4.97
CA ALA A 123 -15.64 2.61 -5.35
C ALA A 123 -14.82 3.90 -5.16
N VAL A 124 -14.10 4.01 -4.03
CA VAL A 124 -13.20 5.14 -3.74
C VAL A 124 -12.08 5.23 -4.78
N LEU A 125 -11.40 4.11 -5.08
CA LEU A 125 -10.28 4.08 -6.04
C LEU A 125 -10.73 4.34 -7.49
N VAL A 126 -11.98 4.04 -7.84
CA VAL A 126 -12.55 4.37 -9.15
C VAL A 126 -12.80 5.86 -9.29
N ALA A 127 -13.30 6.51 -8.23
CA ALA A 127 -13.60 7.94 -8.19
C ALA A 127 -12.36 8.83 -8.04
N ALA A 128 -11.23 8.26 -7.59
CA ALA A 128 -9.98 9.01 -7.38
C ALA A 128 -9.45 9.65 -8.67
N GLU A 129 -8.91 10.86 -8.53
CA GLU A 129 -8.13 11.51 -9.58
C GLU A 129 -6.88 10.67 -9.92
N PRO A 130 -6.52 10.53 -11.20
CA PRO A 130 -5.42 9.67 -11.61
C PRO A 130 -4.08 9.97 -10.92
N GLU A 131 -3.71 11.25 -10.79
CA GLU A 131 -2.42 11.62 -10.19
C GLU A 131 -2.39 11.38 -8.67
N VAL A 132 -3.51 11.60 -7.98
CA VAL A 132 -3.65 11.27 -6.55
C VAL A 132 -3.54 9.76 -6.33
N LEU A 133 -4.16 8.96 -7.19
CA LEU A 133 -4.07 7.51 -7.17
C LEU A 133 -2.63 7.02 -7.40
N LYS A 134 -1.94 7.56 -8.42
CA LYS A 134 -0.55 7.23 -8.71
C LYS A 134 0.36 7.58 -7.54
N GLY A 135 0.13 8.75 -6.94
CA GLY A 135 0.81 9.19 -5.74
C GLY A 135 0.62 8.24 -4.56
N MET A 136 -0.62 7.80 -4.33
CA MET A 136 -0.93 6.83 -3.28
C MET A 136 -0.24 5.48 -3.50
N VAL A 137 -0.21 4.97 -4.74
CA VAL A 137 0.48 3.70 -5.07
C VAL A 137 1.99 3.81 -4.81
N ARG A 138 2.62 4.93 -5.21
CA ARG A 138 4.04 5.18 -4.94
C ARG A 138 4.33 5.21 -3.43
N LEU A 139 3.52 5.93 -2.66
CA LEU A 139 3.65 5.99 -1.21
C LEU A 139 3.52 4.61 -0.57
N LEU A 140 2.46 3.87 -0.93
CA LEU A 140 2.21 2.53 -0.42
C LEU A 140 3.29 1.54 -0.81
N PHE A 141 3.87 1.65 -2.01
CA PHE A 141 5.00 0.83 -2.43
C PHE A 141 6.21 1.03 -1.52
N VAL A 142 6.57 2.28 -1.21
CA VAL A 142 7.71 2.57 -0.30
C VAL A 142 7.45 2.02 1.10
N VAL A 143 6.22 2.21 1.62
CA VAL A 143 5.81 1.64 2.91
C VAL A 143 5.90 0.11 2.88
N ALA A 144 5.43 -0.51 1.81
CA ALA A 144 5.47 -1.96 1.61
C ALA A 144 6.90 -2.52 1.45
N ALA A 145 7.82 -1.79 0.82
CA ALA A 145 9.21 -2.21 0.69
C ALA A 145 9.97 -2.10 2.03
N GLY A 146 9.65 -1.10 2.86
CA GLY A 146 10.31 -0.86 4.15
C GLY A 146 9.80 -1.73 5.31
N SER A 147 8.69 -2.42 5.12
CA SER A 147 7.98 -3.16 6.15
C SER A 147 8.42 -4.63 6.17
N GLY A 148 8.82 -5.09 7.35
CA GLY A 148 9.49 -6.39 7.52
C GLY A 148 10.98 -6.27 7.86
N GLY A 149 11.52 -5.05 7.95
CA GLY A 149 12.89 -4.80 8.45
C GLY A 149 14.01 -5.14 7.46
N ALA A 150 13.66 -5.41 6.19
CA ALA A 150 14.63 -5.70 5.13
C ALA A 150 15.46 -4.48 4.71
N LEU A 151 14.92 -3.27 4.91
CA LEU A 151 15.56 -2.00 4.57
C LEU A 151 15.84 -1.19 5.84
N SER A 152 16.99 -0.53 5.89
CA SER A 152 17.31 0.47 6.90
C SER A 152 16.51 1.76 6.70
N GLU A 153 16.42 2.58 7.74
CA GLU A 153 15.75 3.89 7.66
C GLU A 153 16.33 4.79 6.57
N GLU A 154 17.65 4.74 6.36
CA GLU A 154 18.33 5.51 5.31
C GLU A 154 17.94 5.02 3.91
N GLN A 155 17.80 3.69 3.73
CA GLN A 155 17.34 3.11 2.46
C GLN A 155 15.89 3.49 2.18
N ILE A 156 15.02 3.46 3.19
CA ILE A 156 13.61 3.88 3.08
C ILE A 156 13.52 5.38 2.76
N ALA A 157 14.30 6.23 3.43
CA ALA A 157 14.31 7.67 3.18
C ALA A 157 14.75 8.00 1.75
N ARG A 158 15.79 7.34 1.24
CA ARG A 158 16.25 7.48 -0.14
C ARG A 158 15.17 7.03 -1.13
N LEU A 159 14.55 5.87 -0.88
CA LEU A 159 13.48 5.35 -1.74
C LEU A 159 12.29 6.33 -1.77
N MET A 160 11.89 6.86 -0.61
CA MET A 160 10.84 7.87 -0.50
C MET A 160 11.17 9.14 -1.29
N ALA A 161 12.39 9.68 -1.15
CA ALA A 161 12.82 10.90 -1.83
C ALA A 161 12.82 10.77 -3.37
N THR A 162 13.10 9.57 -3.89
CA THR A 162 13.10 9.31 -5.33
C THR A 162 11.70 8.98 -5.84
N VAL A 163 11.03 8.01 -5.23
CA VAL A 163 9.78 7.43 -5.74
C VAL A 163 8.59 8.34 -5.49
N CYS A 164 8.57 9.10 -4.40
CA CYS A 164 7.48 10.01 -4.04
C CYS A 164 7.76 11.48 -4.39
N LYS A 165 8.75 11.76 -5.24
CA LYS A 165 9.06 13.13 -5.67
C LYS A 165 7.85 13.77 -6.36
N GLY A 166 7.38 14.91 -5.82
CA GLY A 166 6.22 15.64 -6.35
C GLY A 166 4.85 15.06 -5.98
N VAL A 167 4.82 14.12 -5.03
CA VAL A 167 3.59 13.45 -4.54
C VAL A 167 3.27 13.85 -3.09
N LEU A 168 4.30 14.16 -2.30
CA LEU A 168 4.26 14.54 -0.89
C LEU A 168 4.58 16.03 -0.70
#